data_AF-A0A835GP71-F1
#
_entry.id   AF-A0A835GP71-F1
#
_cell.length_a   1.000
_cell.length_b   1.000
_cell.length_c   1.000
_cell.angle_alpha   90.00
_cell.angle_beta   90.00
_cell.angle_gamma   90.00
#
_symmetry.space_group_name_H-M   'P 1'
#
loop_
_entity.id
_entity.type
_entity.pdbx_description
1 polymer ?
#
loop_
_entity_poly.entity_id
_entity_poly.type
_entity_poly.pdbx_seq_one_letter_code
_entity_poly.pdbx_strand_id
1 'polypeptide(L)'
;MKDQNDTQKSDEGEDEALNNNIVDKQKHTDVQNYREVQIIPNKFKVRLENSFTNIFFLVCITGISLGILLEIVNVVRRNHKPEAEVVAKSLSPKYWVYPNTTGVNSRDGFLKHVHLVLERVGYEKTTNKTPWDLLWSYPTPFNDINLKKLNANQKVNHFPGTGYITCKVELATSKSEFIPKAFRLPKEKAEFLKYAEKNKDALFVQKHNMHRNVYLKNVSEIDLTNETTFVQEFVQRPFLVDGHKFDIGVYVVLESVNPLRVYWYKGDVLFRYCPTKYYPFDPNNLDKYVIGDDYLPTWEVPSLTHPYTALGNTMKEAFDIYARSVGKDTTKMWQDVQAAIAEIFIMKESIIADKFKAYSSPENFFEMMRFDLIVDENLKVYLLEANMGPNLSSKHFPPNQLLYEQVLYNLFSLTGVAQAKITRTAADKGDSKAAEDMLSAEKNIAVYGDECRTLCKDSCEVSDLCRLCKPCLTAKLKKTLLAAYSEFLHRGDFRRLIPPPMVPNKDLKALLEKVKDLSLNNKLLHLWYQGKCNQDSIWCS
;
A
#
# COMPACT_ATOMS: atom_id res chain seq x y z
N MET A 1 -37.10 37.37 18.27
CA MET A 1 -37.15 38.18 19.50
C MET A 1 -35.93 37.76 20.31
N LYS A 2 -34.90 38.62 20.43
CA LYS A 2 -34.77 39.82 21.30
C LYS A 2 -34.10 39.42 22.62
N ASP A 3 -33.11 40.10 23.20
CA ASP A 3 -32.04 41.05 22.77
C ASP A 3 -30.84 40.70 23.71
N GLN A 4 -29.54 40.75 23.39
CA GLN A 4 -28.63 41.84 22.97
C GLN A 4 -28.39 42.97 24.01
N ASN A 5 -27.13 43.49 24.04
CA ASN A 5 -26.63 44.74 24.65
C ASN A 5 -26.37 44.79 26.18
N ASP A 6 -25.34 45.48 26.71
CA ASP A 6 -24.09 46.05 26.14
C ASP A 6 -23.04 46.43 27.25
N THR A 7 -21.81 46.81 26.84
CA THR A 7 -20.73 47.72 27.38
C THR A 7 -20.73 48.28 28.84
N GLN A 8 -19.72 48.95 29.44
CA GLN A 8 -18.39 49.57 29.13
C GLN A 8 -17.57 49.56 30.46
N LYS A 9 -16.23 49.36 30.58
CA LYS A 9 -15.01 50.11 30.16
C LYS A 9 -14.62 51.33 31.05
N SER A 10 -13.31 51.66 31.07
CA SER A 10 -12.58 52.82 31.67
C SER A 10 -12.17 52.73 33.15
N ASP A 11 -11.05 53.32 33.62
CA ASP A 11 -9.71 53.66 33.04
C ASP A 11 -8.73 54.09 34.19
N GLU A 12 -7.41 54.23 33.91
CA GLU A 12 -6.36 54.99 34.68
C GLU A 12 -5.99 54.55 36.13
N GLY A 13 -4.82 54.90 36.73
CA GLY A 13 -3.59 55.56 36.23
C GLY A 13 -2.48 55.78 37.30
N GLU A 14 -1.23 55.50 36.93
CA GLU A 14 0.11 56.05 37.31
C GLU A 14 0.55 56.51 38.76
N ASP A 15 1.65 55.89 39.23
CA ASP A 15 2.97 56.47 39.67
C ASP A 15 3.35 57.11 41.05
N GLU A 16 4.64 56.86 41.38
CA GLU A 16 5.62 57.51 42.32
C GLU A 16 5.28 57.65 43.85
N ALA A 17 6.22 57.71 44.82
CA ALA A 17 7.67 58.04 44.80
C ALA A 17 8.50 57.42 45.98
N LEU A 18 9.84 57.55 45.87
CA LEU A 18 10.92 57.71 46.89
C LEU A 18 10.72 57.31 48.39
N ASN A 19 11.77 56.75 49.02
CA ASN A 19 12.81 57.58 49.72
C ASN A 19 14.10 56.80 50.11
N ASN A 20 15.08 57.54 50.67
CA ASN A 20 16.48 57.17 50.91
C ASN A 20 16.80 56.82 52.37
N ASN A 21 17.95 56.16 52.60
CA ASN A 21 18.87 56.38 53.73
C ASN A 21 20.25 55.75 53.38
N ILE A 22 21.41 56.09 53.95
CA ILE A 22 22.10 57.32 54.42
C ILE A 22 23.32 56.85 55.25
N VAL A 23 24.54 57.26 54.87
CA VAL A 23 25.73 57.51 55.75
C VAL A 23 26.37 56.22 56.39
N ASP A 24 27.69 56.12 56.68
CA ASP A 24 28.64 57.12 57.22
C ASP A 24 30.13 57.03 56.73
N LYS A 25 30.97 57.96 57.23
CA LYS A 25 32.43 58.13 57.01
C LYS A 25 33.20 58.30 58.33
N GLN A 26 34.44 57.79 58.35
CA GLN A 26 35.61 58.36 59.07
C GLN A 26 36.89 57.72 58.45
N LYS A 27 38.03 58.40 58.19
CA LYS A 27 38.93 59.26 59.00
C LYS A 27 39.64 58.46 60.12
N HIS A 28 40.94 58.57 60.39
CA HIS A 28 42.07 59.38 59.84
C HIS A 28 43.29 58.41 59.59
N THR A 29 44.61 58.70 59.53
CA THR A 29 45.50 59.85 59.87
C THR A 29 46.83 59.76 59.08
N ASP A 30 47.69 60.78 59.16
CA ASP A 30 48.98 60.95 58.47
C ASP A 30 50.19 60.13 59.01
N VAL A 31 51.24 60.00 58.19
CA VAL A 31 52.60 60.57 58.45
C VAL A 31 53.23 61.02 57.12
N GLN A 32 53.95 62.15 57.12
CA GLN A 32 54.64 62.72 55.94
C GLN A 32 56.10 62.26 55.78
N ASN A 33 56.66 62.36 54.57
CA ASN A 33 57.90 63.15 54.40
C ASN A 33 58.06 63.72 52.97
N TYR A 34 58.86 64.77 52.82
CA TYR A 34 58.93 65.65 51.64
C TYR A 34 60.01 65.26 50.61
N ARG A 35 59.76 65.63 49.34
CA ARG A 35 60.77 66.30 48.49
C ARG A 35 60.13 67.16 47.39
N GLU A 36 60.89 68.17 46.99
CA GLU A 36 60.56 69.28 46.09
C GLU A 36 60.75 68.93 44.59
N VAL A 37 60.37 69.70 43.56
CA VAL A 37 59.41 70.82 43.28
C VAL A 37 59.39 70.96 41.74
N GLN A 38 58.27 71.39 41.12
CA GLN A 38 58.16 72.40 40.03
C GLN A 38 56.81 72.32 39.30
N ILE A 39 56.32 73.48 38.83
CA ILE A 39 55.03 73.64 38.13
C ILE A 39 55.32 74.02 36.67
N ILE A 40 54.63 73.39 35.71
CA ILE A 40 54.72 73.69 34.27
C ILE A 40 53.31 74.04 33.74
N PRO A 41 53.14 75.12 32.94
CA PRO A 41 51.81 75.70 32.66
C PRO A 41 50.96 74.92 31.65
N ASN A 42 49.65 75.21 31.71
CA ASN A 42 48.57 74.43 31.09
C ASN A 42 48.50 74.56 29.55
N LYS A 43 49.11 73.62 28.82
CA LYS A 43 48.91 73.41 27.38
C LYS A 43 47.94 72.28 27.01
N PHE A 44 47.39 71.55 27.98
CA PHE A 44 46.67 70.29 27.72
C PHE A 44 45.25 70.49 27.22
N LYS A 45 44.52 71.50 27.73
CA LYS A 45 43.06 71.63 27.50
C LYS A 45 42.69 71.79 26.02
N VAL A 46 43.35 72.69 25.30
CA VAL A 46 43.11 72.97 23.87
C VAL A 46 43.45 71.78 22.96
N ARG A 47 44.41 70.94 23.36
CA ARG A 47 44.82 69.78 22.55
C ARG A 47 43.85 68.61 22.66
N LEU A 48 43.07 68.54 23.74
CA LEU A 48 42.11 67.46 23.98
C LEU A 48 40.83 67.63 23.15
N GLU A 49 40.30 68.85 23.07
CA GLU A 49 39.08 69.16 22.29
C GLU A 49 39.27 68.85 20.79
N ASN A 50 40.40 69.25 20.21
CA ASN A 50 40.78 68.88 18.83
C ASN A 50 41.06 67.38 18.65
N SER A 51 41.37 66.63 19.71
CA SER A 51 41.52 65.17 19.64
C SER A 51 40.14 64.49 19.59
N PHE A 52 39.19 64.95 20.42
CA PHE A 52 37.83 64.41 20.43
C PHE A 52 37.05 64.72 19.15
N THR A 53 37.15 65.92 18.58
CA THR A 53 36.50 66.21 17.28
C THR A 53 37.07 65.37 16.14
N ASN A 54 38.39 65.20 16.06
CA ASN A 54 39.01 64.34 15.04
C ASN A 54 38.62 62.86 15.20
N ILE A 55 38.55 62.34 16.44
CA ILE A 55 38.04 60.98 16.71
C ILE A 55 36.56 60.86 16.33
N PHE A 56 35.73 61.86 16.66
CA PHE A 56 34.32 61.88 16.30
C PHE A 56 34.12 61.88 14.77
N PHE A 57 34.85 62.72 14.04
CA PHE A 57 34.84 62.69 12.57
C PHE A 57 35.32 61.34 12.01
N LEU A 58 36.33 60.70 12.59
CA LEU A 58 36.78 59.36 12.17
C LEU A 58 35.69 58.30 12.38
N VAL A 59 34.97 58.34 13.51
CA VAL A 59 33.82 57.47 13.79
C VAL A 59 32.64 57.73 12.85
N CYS A 60 32.32 59.01 12.57
CA CYS A 60 31.30 59.35 11.58
C CYS A 60 31.68 58.89 10.17
N ILE A 61 32.92 59.11 9.73
CA ILE A 61 33.40 58.69 8.40
C ILE A 61 33.35 57.17 8.28
N THR A 62 33.88 56.43 9.26
CA THR A 62 33.85 54.95 9.23
C THR A 62 32.43 54.40 9.29
N GLY A 63 31.52 55.00 10.09
CA GLY A 63 30.11 54.65 10.11
C GLY A 63 29.40 54.90 8.78
N ILE A 64 29.65 56.04 8.13
CA ILE A 64 29.11 56.38 6.81
C ILE A 64 29.68 55.45 5.73
N SER A 65 31.00 55.18 5.74
CA SER A 65 31.63 54.22 4.83
C SER A 65 31.09 52.80 5.02
N LEU A 66 30.82 52.37 6.25
CA LEU A 66 30.20 51.07 6.54
C LEU A 66 28.74 51.03 6.07
N GLY A 67 27.96 52.10 6.25
CA GLY A 67 26.59 52.22 5.74
C GLY A 67 26.53 52.18 4.21
N ILE A 68 27.44 52.89 3.54
CA ILE A 68 27.60 52.85 2.07
C ILE A 68 28.02 51.46 1.61
N LEU A 69 28.95 50.80 2.32
CA LEU A 69 29.36 49.43 2.01
C LEU A 69 28.20 48.44 2.18
N LEU A 70 27.39 48.59 3.23
CA LEU A 70 26.19 47.78 3.47
C LEU A 70 25.13 47.98 2.39
N GLU A 71 24.88 49.20 1.92
CA GLU A 71 23.97 49.40 0.78
C GLU A 71 24.58 48.97 -0.57
N ILE A 72 25.88 49.08 -0.79
CA ILE A 72 26.53 48.45 -1.95
C ILE A 72 26.34 46.93 -1.89
N VAL A 73 26.51 46.30 -0.73
CA VAL A 73 26.24 44.87 -0.53
C VAL A 73 24.75 44.54 -0.73
N ASN A 74 23.81 45.34 -0.22
CA ASN A 74 22.37 45.14 -0.44
C ASN A 74 21.98 45.31 -1.92
N VAL A 75 22.54 46.30 -2.62
CA VAL A 75 22.31 46.55 -4.04
C VAL A 75 22.93 45.44 -4.89
N VAL A 76 24.14 44.96 -4.58
CA VAL A 76 24.73 43.77 -5.22
C VAL A 76 23.89 42.53 -4.94
N ARG A 77 23.36 42.35 -3.72
CA ARG A 77 22.49 41.23 -3.34
C ARG A 77 21.09 41.29 -3.95
N ARG A 78 20.63 42.48 -4.38
CA ARG A 78 19.39 42.68 -5.17
C ARG A 78 19.62 42.57 -6.68
N ASN A 79 20.80 42.98 -7.17
CA ASN A 79 21.14 42.99 -8.61
C ASN A 79 21.82 41.69 -9.08
N HIS A 80 22.38 40.90 -8.17
CA HIS A 80 22.31 39.45 -8.30
C HIS A 80 20.83 39.08 -8.31
N LYS A 81 20.28 38.95 -9.54
CA LYS A 81 19.30 37.90 -9.80
C LYS A 81 19.81 36.63 -9.12
N PRO A 82 18.97 35.82 -8.46
CA PRO A 82 19.38 34.47 -8.14
C PRO A 82 19.93 33.85 -9.44
N GLU A 83 21.10 33.20 -9.37
CA GLU A 83 21.55 32.33 -10.46
C GLU A 83 20.37 31.41 -10.76
N ALA A 84 19.83 31.51 -11.98
CA ALA A 84 18.49 31.01 -12.29
C ALA A 84 18.39 29.58 -11.82
N GLU A 85 17.57 29.32 -10.78
CA GLU A 85 17.70 28.12 -9.97
C GLU A 85 17.78 26.92 -10.93
N VAL A 86 18.91 26.22 -10.87
CA VAL A 86 18.98 24.87 -11.42
C VAL A 86 18.21 24.00 -10.43
N VAL A 87 16.88 24.19 -10.44
CA VAL A 87 15.88 23.29 -9.88
C VAL A 87 16.23 21.96 -10.51
N ALA A 88 16.95 21.14 -9.73
CA ALA A 88 17.60 19.93 -10.22
C ALA A 88 16.49 19.03 -10.73
N LYS A 89 16.28 19.04 -12.06
CA LYS A 89 14.94 18.91 -12.64
C LYS A 89 14.39 17.54 -12.29
N SER A 90 13.57 17.48 -11.24
CA SER A 90 13.17 16.23 -10.61
C SER A 90 12.57 15.36 -11.69
N LEU A 91 13.25 14.25 -11.99
CA LEU A 91 12.89 13.40 -13.12
C LEU A 91 11.66 12.60 -12.70
N SER A 92 10.48 13.19 -12.92
CA SER A 92 9.18 12.60 -12.67
C SER A 92 9.18 11.17 -13.19
N PRO A 93 8.90 10.15 -12.34
CA PRO A 93 8.98 8.77 -12.75
C PRO A 93 7.96 8.48 -13.86
N LYS A 94 8.33 7.65 -14.83
CA LYS A 94 7.57 7.56 -16.09
C LYS A 94 6.76 6.28 -16.22
N TYR A 95 5.47 6.39 -16.54
CA TYR A 95 4.62 5.22 -16.82
C TYR A 95 4.30 5.08 -18.30
N TRP A 96 4.47 3.88 -18.83
CA TRP A 96 4.02 3.48 -20.16
C TRP A 96 2.84 2.51 -20.02
N VAL A 97 1.85 2.62 -20.90
CA VAL A 97 0.61 1.83 -20.90
C VAL A 97 0.51 0.94 -22.15
N TYR A 98 0.08 -0.32 -21.99
CA TYR A 98 -0.04 -1.29 -23.08
C TYR A 98 -1.41 -2.00 -23.12
N PRO A 99 -1.97 -2.30 -24.32
CA PRO A 99 -1.55 -1.87 -25.65
C PRO A 99 -1.86 -0.39 -25.92
N ASN A 100 -1.15 0.22 -26.86
CA ASN A 100 -1.30 1.65 -27.19
C ASN A 100 -2.58 1.93 -28.02
N THR A 101 -3.76 1.81 -27.40
CA THR A 101 -5.08 2.04 -28.03
C THR A 101 -5.81 3.22 -27.40
N THR A 102 -6.81 3.78 -28.09
CA THR A 102 -7.58 4.94 -27.57
C THR A 102 -8.33 4.61 -26.26
N GLY A 103 -8.89 3.40 -26.14
CA GLY A 103 -9.60 2.97 -24.92
C GLY A 103 -8.69 2.73 -23.71
N VAL A 104 -7.45 2.31 -23.95
CA VAL A 104 -6.40 2.16 -22.92
C VAL A 104 -5.82 3.51 -22.50
N ASN A 105 -5.73 4.46 -23.43
CA ASN A 105 -5.04 5.74 -23.22
C ASN A 105 -5.92 6.92 -22.80
N SER A 106 -7.23 6.86 -23.05
CA SER A 106 -8.15 7.96 -22.75
C SER A 106 -8.35 8.15 -21.26
N ARG A 107 -8.42 9.41 -20.81
CA ARG A 107 -8.83 9.78 -19.44
C ARG A 107 -10.30 9.45 -19.15
N ASP A 108 -11.09 9.13 -20.17
CA ASP A 108 -12.47 8.59 -20.05
C ASP A 108 -12.57 7.13 -20.55
N GLY A 109 -11.41 6.47 -20.72
CA GLY A 109 -11.28 5.05 -20.99
C GLY A 109 -11.37 4.20 -19.73
N PHE A 110 -11.29 2.88 -19.88
CA PHE A 110 -11.43 1.94 -18.75
C PHE A 110 -10.25 1.97 -17.76
N LEU A 111 -9.14 2.61 -18.12
CA LEU A 111 -8.00 2.87 -17.21
C LEU A 111 -7.99 4.30 -16.62
N LYS A 112 -9.11 5.04 -16.71
CA LYS A 112 -9.29 6.40 -16.14
C LYS A 112 -8.62 6.59 -14.78
N HIS A 113 -8.97 5.75 -13.81
CA HIS A 113 -8.50 5.86 -12.43
C HIS A 113 -7.03 5.48 -12.27
N VAL A 114 -6.50 4.58 -13.11
CA VAL A 114 -5.06 4.27 -13.17
C VAL A 114 -4.27 5.51 -13.59
N HIS A 115 -4.73 6.22 -14.64
CA HIS A 115 -4.10 7.46 -15.07
C HIS A 115 -4.21 8.55 -13.99
N LEU A 116 -5.41 8.79 -13.45
CA LEU A 116 -5.65 9.81 -12.43
C LEU A 116 -4.81 9.60 -11.15
N VAL A 117 -4.71 8.36 -10.65
CA VAL A 117 -3.93 8.09 -9.43
C VAL A 117 -2.43 8.19 -9.72
N LEU A 118 -1.93 7.68 -10.86
CA LEU A 118 -0.51 7.84 -11.24
C LEU A 118 -0.12 9.31 -11.39
N GLU A 119 -0.92 10.11 -12.11
CA GLU A 119 -0.69 11.54 -12.26
C GLU A 119 -0.68 12.27 -10.89
N ARG A 120 -1.56 11.89 -9.95
CA ARG A 120 -1.58 12.45 -8.59
C ARG A 120 -0.37 12.07 -7.73
N VAL A 121 0.24 10.90 -7.94
CA VAL A 121 1.50 10.51 -7.27
C VAL A 121 2.76 10.94 -8.04
N GLY A 122 2.62 11.89 -8.98
CA GLY A 122 3.74 12.54 -9.67
C GLY A 122 4.31 11.77 -10.87
N TYR A 123 3.60 10.78 -11.40
CA TYR A 123 4.05 10.01 -12.57
C TYR A 123 3.74 10.71 -13.90
N GLU A 124 4.76 10.85 -14.76
CA GLU A 124 4.62 11.34 -16.14
C GLU A 124 4.24 10.20 -17.10
N LYS A 125 3.24 10.42 -17.96
CA LYS A 125 2.86 9.44 -18.98
C LYS A 125 3.85 9.42 -20.15
N THR A 126 4.25 8.24 -20.59
CA THR A 126 5.20 8.06 -21.71
C THR A 126 4.88 6.85 -22.60
N THR A 127 5.75 6.62 -23.60
CA THR A 127 5.67 5.51 -24.57
C THR A 127 6.93 4.64 -24.53
N ASN A 128 6.85 3.45 -25.15
CA ASN A 128 7.98 2.53 -25.36
C ASN A 128 9.18 3.12 -26.12
N LYS A 129 9.06 4.30 -26.73
CA LYS A 129 10.15 5.00 -27.43
C LYS A 129 11.11 5.73 -26.49
N THR A 130 10.88 5.68 -25.17
CA THR A 130 11.65 6.41 -24.15
C THR A 130 11.87 5.56 -22.90
N PRO A 131 12.81 5.91 -22.00
CA PRO A 131 12.92 5.29 -20.69
C PRO A 131 11.61 5.39 -19.88
N TRP A 132 11.28 4.30 -19.20
CA TRP A 132 10.09 4.16 -18.36
C TRP A 132 10.42 3.43 -17.05
N ASP A 133 9.68 3.78 -16.00
CA ASP A 133 9.76 3.28 -14.63
C ASP A 133 8.64 2.31 -14.26
N LEU A 134 7.47 2.46 -14.88
CA LEU A 134 6.32 1.56 -14.73
C LEU A 134 5.80 1.15 -16.11
N LEU A 135 5.59 -0.14 -16.34
CA LEU A 135 4.73 -0.64 -17.40
C LEU A 135 3.40 -1.06 -16.76
N TRP A 136 2.32 -0.38 -17.12
CA TRP A 136 0.96 -0.78 -16.81
C TRP A 136 0.29 -1.38 -18.05
N SER A 137 0.24 -2.69 -18.12
CA SER A 137 -0.47 -3.41 -19.18
C SER A 137 -1.92 -3.70 -18.78
N TYR A 138 -2.77 -3.93 -19.78
CA TYR A 138 -4.12 -4.47 -19.61
C TYR A 138 -4.18 -5.99 -19.87
N PRO A 139 -3.68 -6.52 -21.01
CA PRO A 139 -3.45 -7.95 -21.19
C PRO A 139 -2.09 -8.38 -20.60
N THR A 140 -1.83 -9.68 -20.49
CA THR A 140 -0.49 -10.20 -20.17
C THR A 140 0.55 -9.76 -21.23
N PRO A 141 1.59 -8.98 -20.87
CA PRO A 141 2.52 -8.41 -21.85
C PRO A 141 3.61 -9.38 -22.37
N PHE A 142 3.71 -10.59 -21.81
CA PHE A 142 4.91 -11.45 -21.92
C PHE A 142 5.16 -12.07 -23.31
N ASN A 143 4.15 -12.09 -24.18
CA ASN A 143 4.30 -12.54 -25.57
C ASN A 143 4.77 -11.40 -26.50
N ASP A 144 4.37 -10.16 -26.18
CA ASP A 144 4.53 -8.99 -27.05
C ASP A 144 5.74 -8.12 -26.66
N ILE A 145 6.18 -8.21 -25.39
CA ILE A 145 7.24 -7.39 -24.81
C ILE A 145 8.25 -8.30 -24.09
N ASN A 146 9.52 -8.21 -24.47
CA ASN A 146 10.60 -8.96 -23.81
C ASN A 146 10.93 -8.35 -22.43
N LEU A 147 10.27 -8.85 -21.39
CA LEU A 147 10.45 -8.42 -19.99
C LEU A 147 11.44 -9.29 -19.20
N LYS A 148 12.23 -10.16 -19.86
CA LYS A 148 13.15 -11.11 -19.17
C LYS A 148 14.30 -10.46 -18.42
N LYS A 149 14.64 -9.21 -18.77
CA LYS A 149 15.67 -8.38 -18.13
C LYS A 149 15.11 -6.98 -17.90
N LEU A 150 14.96 -6.59 -16.63
CA LEU A 150 14.47 -5.28 -16.22
C LEU A 150 15.50 -4.58 -15.33
N ASN A 151 15.60 -3.25 -15.47
CA ASN A 151 16.44 -2.42 -14.62
C ASN A 151 15.85 -2.33 -13.21
N ALA A 152 16.69 -2.20 -12.18
CA ALA A 152 16.25 -2.26 -10.78
C ALA A 152 15.18 -1.22 -10.37
N ASN A 153 15.02 -0.12 -11.13
CA ASN A 153 13.98 0.90 -10.91
C ASN A 153 12.64 0.60 -11.61
N GLN A 154 12.55 -0.41 -12.48
CA GLN A 154 11.37 -0.67 -13.30
C GLN A 154 10.37 -1.58 -12.58
N LYS A 155 9.07 -1.30 -12.69
CA LYS A 155 7.97 -2.16 -12.20
C LYS A 155 7.01 -2.53 -13.33
N VAL A 156 6.38 -3.69 -13.24
CA VAL A 156 5.37 -4.21 -14.17
C VAL A 156 4.20 -4.80 -13.39
N ASN A 157 2.96 -4.49 -13.80
CA ASN A 157 1.72 -4.84 -13.09
C ASN A 157 1.15 -6.25 -13.34
N HIS A 158 1.93 -7.15 -13.94
CA HIS A 158 1.57 -8.58 -14.05
C HIS A 158 2.74 -9.48 -13.64
N PHE A 159 2.43 -10.66 -13.11
CA PHE A 159 3.41 -11.67 -12.66
C PHE A 159 3.47 -12.84 -13.67
N PRO A 160 4.60 -13.11 -14.36
CA PRO A 160 4.75 -14.29 -15.22
C PRO A 160 4.19 -15.60 -14.64
N GLY A 161 3.13 -16.13 -15.25
CA GLY A 161 2.51 -17.40 -14.84
C GLY A 161 1.23 -17.29 -14.00
N THR A 162 0.73 -16.09 -13.68
CA THR A 162 -0.54 -15.90 -12.96
C THR A 162 -1.76 -16.51 -13.64
N GLY A 163 -1.68 -16.85 -14.94
CA GLY A 163 -2.66 -17.67 -15.64
C GLY A 163 -2.99 -19.02 -14.97
N TYR A 164 -2.11 -19.60 -14.14
CA TYR A 164 -2.44 -20.81 -13.35
C TYR A 164 -3.42 -20.55 -12.19
N ILE A 165 -3.66 -19.28 -11.86
CA ILE A 165 -4.66 -18.78 -10.90
C ILE A 165 -5.85 -18.16 -11.64
N THR A 166 -5.61 -17.37 -12.68
CA THR A 166 -6.65 -16.55 -13.33
C THR A 166 -7.36 -17.22 -14.50
N CYS A 167 -6.85 -18.34 -15.01
CA CYS A 167 -7.58 -19.17 -15.97
C CYS A 167 -8.74 -19.91 -15.29
N LYS A 168 -9.98 -19.63 -15.73
CA LYS A 168 -11.22 -20.08 -15.06
C LYS A 168 -11.27 -21.59 -14.83
N VAL A 169 -10.88 -22.40 -15.81
CA VAL A 169 -10.87 -23.87 -15.70
C VAL A 169 -9.76 -24.38 -14.77
N GLU A 170 -8.59 -23.73 -14.72
CA GLU A 170 -7.49 -24.12 -13.83
C GLU A 170 -7.75 -23.78 -12.36
N LEU A 171 -8.51 -22.71 -12.10
CA LEU A 171 -9.02 -22.40 -10.77
C LEU A 171 -10.16 -23.34 -10.39
N ALA A 172 -11.24 -23.39 -11.18
CA ALA A 172 -12.47 -24.12 -10.83
C ALA A 172 -12.26 -25.63 -10.62
N THR A 173 -11.23 -26.21 -11.22
CA THR A 173 -10.88 -27.64 -11.07
C THR A 173 -9.72 -27.90 -10.09
N SER A 174 -9.27 -26.88 -9.36
CA SER A 174 -8.34 -27.06 -8.24
C SER A 174 -9.03 -27.78 -7.08
N LYS A 175 -8.26 -28.58 -6.32
CA LYS A 175 -8.80 -29.42 -5.25
C LYS A 175 -8.84 -28.64 -3.93
N SER A 176 -9.93 -27.92 -3.70
CA SER A 176 -10.20 -27.13 -2.48
C SER A 176 -11.65 -27.37 -2.04
N GLU A 177 -11.92 -27.27 -0.73
CA GLU A 177 -13.30 -27.31 -0.19
C GLU A 177 -14.09 -26.01 -0.45
N PHE A 178 -13.38 -24.92 -0.76
CA PHE A 178 -13.92 -23.60 -1.08
C PHE A 178 -14.26 -23.43 -2.56
N ILE A 179 -14.25 -24.48 -3.39
CA ILE A 179 -14.54 -24.38 -4.83
C ILE A 179 -15.72 -25.30 -5.17
N PRO A 180 -16.82 -24.80 -5.77
CA PRO A 180 -17.94 -25.64 -6.20
C PRO A 180 -17.47 -26.70 -7.20
N LYS A 181 -17.94 -27.95 -7.07
CA LYS A 181 -17.33 -29.09 -7.76
C LYS A 181 -17.39 -28.92 -9.27
N ALA A 182 -16.22 -28.90 -9.92
CA ALA A 182 -16.09 -28.78 -11.36
C ALA A 182 -15.44 -29.99 -12.04
N PHE A 183 -15.60 -30.06 -13.36
CA PHE A 183 -15.09 -31.09 -14.27
C PHE A 183 -14.71 -30.47 -15.63
N ARG A 184 -13.49 -30.74 -16.12
CA ARG A 184 -13.04 -30.39 -17.48
C ARG A 184 -13.77 -31.25 -18.51
N LEU A 185 -14.39 -30.65 -19.53
CA LEU A 185 -14.93 -31.42 -20.66
C LEU A 185 -13.96 -31.42 -21.86
N PRO A 186 -13.96 -32.47 -22.69
CA PRO A 186 -14.60 -33.78 -22.50
C PRO A 186 -13.85 -34.68 -21.49
N LYS A 187 -12.64 -34.30 -21.06
CA LYS A 187 -11.68 -35.15 -20.34
C LYS A 187 -12.23 -35.87 -19.10
N GLU A 188 -13.02 -35.18 -18.28
CA GLU A 188 -13.54 -35.65 -16.99
C GLU A 188 -15.04 -36.03 -17.08
N LYS A 189 -15.58 -36.20 -18.31
CA LYS A 189 -16.98 -36.55 -18.60
C LYS A 189 -17.53 -37.73 -17.78
N ALA A 190 -16.74 -38.81 -17.64
CA ALA A 190 -17.17 -40.00 -16.90
C ALA A 190 -17.29 -39.74 -15.39
N GLU A 191 -16.42 -38.90 -14.83
CA GLU A 191 -16.50 -38.47 -13.42
C GLU A 191 -17.69 -37.54 -13.20
N PHE A 192 -17.94 -36.61 -14.14
CA PHE A 192 -19.10 -35.71 -14.10
C PHE A 192 -20.41 -36.50 -14.09
N LEU A 193 -20.61 -37.43 -15.03
CA LEU A 193 -21.84 -38.21 -15.13
C LEU A 193 -22.09 -39.05 -13.86
N LYS A 194 -21.05 -39.71 -13.33
CA LYS A 194 -21.13 -40.46 -12.06
C LYS A 194 -21.42 -39.56 -10.86
N TYR A 195 -20.95 -38.32 -10.87
CA TYR A 195 -21.25 -37.34 -9.83
C TYR A 195 -22.69 -36.83 -9.93
N ALA A 196 -23.18 -36.52 -11.13
CA ALA A 196 -24.55 -36.08 -11.35
C ALA A 196 -25.58 -37.20 -11.03
N GLU A 197 -25.29 -38.45 -11.38
CA GLU A 197 -26.12 -39.61 -11.02
C GLU A 197 -26.28 -39.78 -9.50
N LYS A 198 -25.19 -39.53 -8.74
CA LYS A 198 -25.20 -39.59 -7.27
C LYS A 198 -25.90 -38.39 -6.63
N ASN A 199 -25.78 -37.20 -7.21
CA ASN A 199 -26.30 -35.95 -6.66
C ASN A 199 -27.43 -35.42 -7.56
N LYS A 200 -28.57 -36.13 -7.58
CA LYS A 200 -29.68 -35.86 -8.53
C LYS A 200 -30.29 -34.47 -8.40
N ASP A 201 -30.24 -33.89 -7.21
CA ASP A 201 -30.74 -32.55 -6.92
C ASP A 201 -29.71 -31.45 -7.22
N ALA A 202 -28.52 -31.78 -7.76
CA ALA A 202 -27.49 -30.80 -8.10
C ALA A 202 -27.77 -30.13 -9.45
N LEU A 203 -27.87 -28.80 -9.44
CA LEU A 203 -27.87 -27.99 -10.66
C LEU A 203 -26.45 -27.67 -11.12
N PHE A 204 -26.26 -27.54 -12.43
CA PHE A 204 -24.96 -27.35 -13.06
C PHE A 204 -24.97 -26.17 -14.04
N VAL A 205 -23.85 -25.46 -14.13
CA VAL A 205 -23.58 -24.46 -15.16
C VAL A 205 -22.47 -24.94 -16.09
N GLN A 206 -22.69 -24.85 -17.40
CA GLN A 206 -21.62 -25.03 -18.39
C GLN A 206 -20.99 -23.67 -18.69
N LYS A 207 -19.70 -23.53 -18.38
CA LYS A 207 -18.92 -22.28 -18.55
C LYS A 207 -17.95 -22.44 -19.71
N HIS A 208 -17.87 -21.43 -20.57
CA HIS A 208 -16.84 -21.35 -21.61
C HIS A 208 -15.55 -20.74 -21.04
N ASN A 209 -14.38 -21.25 -21.45
CA ASN A 209 -13.09 -20.80 -20.92
C ASN A 209 -12.81 -19.31 -21.17
N MET A 210 -13.37 -18.74 -22.25
CA MET A 210 -13.06 -17.38 -22.73
C MET A 210 -14.22 -16.37 -22.65
N HIS A 211 -15.44 -16.78 -22.27
CA HIS A 211 -16.64 -15.94 -22.38
C HIS A 211 -17.46 -15.91 -21.08
N ARG A 212 -18.24 -14.84 -20.89
CA ARG A 212 -19.03 -14.60 -19.67
C ARG A 212 -20.37 -15.36 -19.62
N ASN A 213 -20.75 -16.05 -20.70
CA ASN A 213 -22.04 -16.72 -20.78
C ASN A 213 -22.09 -17.90 -19.80
N VAL A 214 -22.92 -17.76 -18.76
CA VAL A 214 -23.17 -18.78 -17.74
C VAL A 214 -24.65 -19.12 -17.77
N TYR A 215 -24.97 -20.29 -18.32
CA TYR A 215 -26.34 -20.82 -18.34
C TYR A 215 -26.43 -22.02 -17.40
N LEU A 216 -27.50 -22.08 -16.63
CA LEU A 216 -27.94 -23.33 -16.02
C LEU A 216 -28.35 -24.31 -17.13
N LYS A 217 -28.01 -25.59 -16.94
CA LYS A 217 -28.36 -26.66 -17.87
C LYS A 217 -28.73 -27.93 -17.11
N ASN A 218 -29.73 -28.65 -17.62
CA ASN A 218 -29.94 -30.03 -17.21
C ASN A 218 -28.76 -30.90 -17.68
N VAL A 219 -28.51 -32.01 -16.99
CA VAL A 219 -27.39 -32.93 -17.30
C VAL A 219 -27.43 -33.44 -18.74
N SER A 220 -28.63 -33.55 -19.32
CA SER A 220 -28.92 -33.93 -20.71
C SER A 220 -28.64 -32.84 -21.76
N GLU A 221 -28.52 -31.57 -21.36
CA GLU A 221 -28.35 -30.41 -22.25
C GLU A 221 -26.89 -29.91 -22.30
N ILE A 222 -26.04 -30.44 -21.42
CA ILE A 222 -24.62 -30.14 -21.37
C ILE A 222 -23.94 -30.76 -22.59
N ASP A 223 -23.18 -29.94 -23.33
CA ASP A 223 -22.34 -30.43 -24.42
C ASP A 223 -21.12 -31.13 -23.82
N LEU A 224 -21.18 -32.46 -23.75
CA LEU A 224 -20.14 -33.33 -23.19
C LEU A 224 -18.96 -33.58 -24.14
N THR A 225 -18.91 -32.92 -25.30
CA THR A 225 -17.83 -33.03 -26.29
C THR A 225 -16.95 -31.79 -26.40
N ASN A 226 -17.43 -30.64 -25.94
CA ASN A 226 -16.77 -29.35 -26.15
C ASN A 226 -15.55 -29.10 -25.25
N GLU A 227 -14.36 -29.16 -25.87
CA GLU A 227 -13.03 -28.98 -25.24
C GLU A 227 -12.77 -27.57 -24.69
N THR A 228 -13.53 -26.56 -25.11
CA THR A 228 -13.37 -25.17 -24.61
C THR A 228 -14.31 -24.84 -23.44
N THR A 229 -14.96 -25.86 -22.86
CA THR A 229 -15.88 -25.71 -21.73
C THR A 229 -15.51 -26.56 -20.51
N PHE A 230 -16.00 -26.13 -19.35
CA PHE A 230 -16.05 -26.94 -18.15
C PHE A 230 -17.45 -26.85 -17.52
N VAL A 231 -17.80 -27.88 -16.75
CA VAL A 231 -19.03 -27.89 -15.95
C VAL A 231 -18.67 -27.61 -14.51
N GLN A 232 -19.48 -26.80 -13.83
CA GLN A 232 -19.36 -26.53 -12.41
C GLN A 232 -20.74 -26.65 -11.74
N GLU A 233 -20.76 -27.26 -10.55
CA GLU A 233 -21.91 -27.27 -9.66
C GLU A 233 -22.34 -25.85 -9.29
N PHE A 234 -23.64 -25.58 -9.32
CA PHE A 234 -24.21 -24.27 -9.03
C PHE A 234 -24.62 -24.17 -7.56
N VAL A 235 -24.26 -23.07 -6.89
CA VAL A 235 -24.67 -22.79 -5.51
C VAL A 235 -26.15 -22.42 -5.47
N GLN A 236 -27.00 -23.44 -5.27
CA GLN A 236 -28.46 -23.36 -5.40
C GLN A 236 -29.18 -22.59 -4.30
N ARG A 237 -28.59 -22.50 -3.11
CA ARG A 237 -29.15 -21.79 -1.95
C ARG A 237 -28.15 -20.74 -1.47
N PRO A 238 -27.92 -19.67 -2.26
CA PRO A 238 -27.03 -18.58 -1.87
C PRO A 238 -27.59 -17.84 -0.66
N PHE A 239 -26.74 -17.14 0.10
CA PHE A 239 -27.23 -16.09 0.99
C PHE A 239 -27.87 -14.97 0.14
N LEU A 240 -28.93 -14.36 0.64
CA LEU A 240 -29.69 -13.33 -0.06
C LEU A 240 -29.74 -12.06 0.79
N VAL A 241 -29.52 -10.91 0.17
CA VAL A 241 -29.80 -9.61 0.78
C VAL A 241 -31.06 -9.04 0.15
N ASP A 242 -32.09 -8.79 0.96
CA ASP A 242 -33.44 -8.37 0.54
C ASP A 242 -34.10 -9.28 -0.53
N GLY A 243 -33.62 -10.52 -0.67
CA GLY A 243 -34.02 -11.49 -1.68
C GLY A 243 -33.14 -11.54 -2.93
N HIS A 244 -32.11 -10.70 -3.04
CA HIS A 244 -31.16 -10.67 -4.15
C HIS A 244 -29.92 -11.52 -3.86
N LYS A 245 -29.53 -12.35 -4.83
CA LYS A 245 -28.25 -13.06 -4.85
C LYS A 245 -27.12 -12.05 -5.10
N PHE A 246 -25.90 -12.34 -4.64
CA PHE A 246 -24.74 -11.48 -4.88
C PHE A 246 -23.44 -12.26 -5.11
N ASP A 247 -22.40 -11.54 -5.51
CA ASP A 247 -21.00 -11.96 -5.32
C ASP A 247 -20.17 -10.90 -4.59
N ILE A 248 -18.99 -11.33 -4.12
CA ILE A 248 -18.02 -10.55 -3.35
C ILE A 248 -16.72 -10.49 -4.15
N GLY A 249 -16.39 -9.31 -4.67
CA GLY A 249 -15.13 -9.03 -5.38
C GLY A 249 -14.05 -8.50 -4.45
N VAL A 250 -13.13 -9.36 -4.02
CA VAL A 250 -12.01 -9.04 -3.12
C VAL A 250 -10.75 -8.69 -3.92
N TYR A 251 -10.16 -7.52 -3.69
CA TYR A 251 -8.90 -7.13 -4.34
C TYR A 251 -7.69 -7.74 -3.63
N VAL A 252 -6.80 -8.37 -4.41
CA VAL A 252 -5.65 -9.15 -3.90
C VAL A 252 -4.41 -8.81 -4.70
N VAL A 253 -3.27 -8.68 -4.02
CA VAL A 253 -1.98 -8.30 -4.60
C VAL A 253 -0.93 -9.38 -4.34
N LEU A 254 -0.27 -9.82 -5.40
CA LEU A 254 0.89 -10.69 -5.38
C LEU A 254 2.16 -9.83 -5.57
N GLU A 255 2.98 -9.72 -4.52
CA GLU A 255 4.25 -8.93 -4.54
C GLU A 255 5.49 -9.83 -4.55
N SER A 256 5.36 -11.16 -4.36
CA SER A 256 6.45 -12.09 -4.71
C SER A 256 6.06 -13.56 -4.83
N VAL A 257 6.75 -14.24 -5.76
CA VAL A 257 6.95 -15.70 -5.92
C VAL A 257 7.50 -16.42 -4.68
N ASN A 258 8.75 -16.06 -4.35
CA ASN A 258 9.69 -16.93 -3.63
C ASN A 258 10.69 -16.10 -2.78
N PRO A 259 10.35 -15.80 -1.52
CA PRO A 259 9.19 -16.33 -0.79
C PRO A 259 7.85 -15.75 -1.24
N LEU A 260 6.78 -16.53 -1.04
CA LEU A 260 5.42 -16.16 -1.39
C LEU A 260 4.92 -15.00 -0.51
N ARG A 261 4.51 -13.89 -1.15
CA ARG A 261 4.00 -12.69 -0.47
C ARG A 261 2.72 -12.19 -1.14
N VAL A 262 1.62 -12.30 -0.40
CA VAL A 262 0.27 -12.00 -0.87
C VAL A 262 -0.43 -11.11 0.15
N TYR A 263 -1.13 -10.09 -0.33
CA TYR A 263 -1.89 -9.14 0.47
C TYR A 263 -3.32 -9.03 -0.05
N TRP A 264 -4.29 -8.83 0.83
CA TRP A 264 -5.69 -8.55 0.45
C TRP A 264 -6.09 -7.14 0.90
N TYR A 265 -6.93 -6.46 0.13
CA TYR A 265 -7.39 -5.12 0.46
C TYR A 265 -8.49 -5.20 1.52
N LYS A 266 -8.22 -4.69 2.74
CA LYS A 266 -9.21 -4.65 3.82
C LYS A 266 -10.18 -3.48 3.69
N GLY A 267 -9.76 -2.38 3.05
CA GLY A 267 -10.46 -1.10 3.07
C GLY A 267 -11.92 -1.17 2.63
N ASP A 268 -12.23 -1.96 1.59
CA ASP A 268 -13.58 -2.39 1.24
C ASP A 268 -13.51 -3.60 0.29
N VAL A 269 -14.66 -4.15 -0.11
CA VAL A 269 -14.81 -5.14 -1.19
C VAL A 269 -15.92 -4.70 -2.14
N LEU A 270 -15.87 -5.13 -3.40
CA LEU A 270 -16.94 -4.84 -4.36
C LEU A 270 -18.07 -5.87 -4.20
N PHE A 271 -19.18 -5.50 -3.57
CA PHE A 271 -20.41 -6.28 -3.64
C PHE A 271 -21.18 -5.97 -4.94
N ARG A 272 -21.78 -6.99 -5.55
CA ARG A 272 -22.64 -6.87 -6.74
C ARG A 272 -23.87 -7.75 -6.58
N TYR A 273 -25.07 -7.19 -6.74
CA TYR A 273 -26.33 -7.91 -6.53
C TYR A 273 -27.03 -8.21 -7.86
N CYS A 274 -27.67 -9.38 -7.96
CA CYS A 274 -28.54 -9.76 -9.08
C CYS A 274 -29.74 -8.80 -9.14
N PRO A 275 -30.04 -8.14 -10.29
CA PRO A 275 -31.12 -7.16 -10.38
C PRO A 275 -32.51 -7.70 -10.00
N THR A 276 -32.80 -8.96 -10.30
CA THR A 276 -34.06 -9.61 -9.95
C THR A 276 -33.91 -10.45 -8.67
N LYS A 277 -34.93 -10.41 -7.80
CA LYS A 277 -34.99 -11.27 -6.60
C LYS A 277 -34.95 -12.75 -6.98
N TYR A 278 -34.13 -13.51 -6.25
CA TYR A 278 -33.83 -14.91 -6.52
C TYR A 278 -35.07 -15.81 -6.47
N TYR A 279 -35.94 -15.61 -5.47
CA TYR A 279 -37.21 -16.33 -5.32
C TYR A 279 -38.42 -15.48 -5.78
N PRO A 280 -39.47 -16.10 -6.38
CA PRO A 280 -39.51 -17.48 -6.86
C PRO A 280 -38.47 -17.70 -7.97
N PHE A 281 -37.86 -18.89 -7.98
CA PHE A 281 -36.71 -19.17 -8.84
C PHE A 281 -37.15 -19.52 -10.27
N ASP A 282 -36.44 -18.94 -11.25
CA ASP A 282 -36.65 -19.18 -12.67
C ASP A 282 -35.27 -19.29 -13.35
N PRO A 283 -34.89 -20.46 -13.91
CA PRO A 283 -33.59 -20.66 -14.55
C PRO A 283 -33.47 -19.94 -15.92
N ASN A 284 -34.58 -19.46 -16.49
CA ASN A 284 -34.58 -18.72 -17.76
C ASN A 284 -34.21 -17.24 -17.57
N ASN A 285 -34.47 -16.68 -16.38
CA ASN A 285 -34.14 -15.31 -16.03
C ASN A 285 -32.73 -15.23 -15.41
N LEU A 286 -31.75 -14.82 -16.24
CA LEU A 286 -30.35 -14.68 -15.83
C LEU A 286 -30.18 -13.66 -14.69
N ASP A 287 -30.97 -12.58 -14.68
CA ASP A 287 -30.85 -11.48 -13.72
C ASP A 287 -31.24 -11.87 -12.29
N LYS A 288 -31.73 -13.10 -12.08
CA LYS A 288 -31.88 -13.73 -10.77
C LYS A 288 -30.59 -14.35 -10.24
N TYR A 289 -29.72 -14.88 -11.11
CA TYR A 289 -28.64 -15.78 -10.70
C TYR A 289 -27.25 -15.55 -11.31
N VAL A 290 -27.14 -14.70 -12.33
CA VAL A 290 -25.88 -14.24 -12.95
C VAL A 290 -25.66 -12.78 -12.56
N ILE A 291 -24.41 -12.42 -12.31
CA ILE A 291 -24.01 -11.02 -12.10
C ILE A 291 -23.52 -10.47 -13.45
N GLY A 292 -24.33 -9.62 -14.06
CA GLY A 292 -24.01 -8.91 -15.31
C GLY A 292 -23.09 -7.71 -15.09
N ASP A 293 -22.96 -6.87 -16.12
CA ASP A 293 -22.38 -5.53 -15.95
C ASP A 293 -23.40 -4.59 -15.28
N ASP A 294 -24.68 -4.67 -15.67
CA ASP A 294 -25.82 -3.94 -15.08
C ASP A 294 -26.34 -4.58 -13.77
N TYR A 295 -25.45 -4.78 -12.80
CA TYR A 295 -25.82 -5.32 -11.48
C TYR A 295 -26.50 -4.29 -10.58
N LEU A 296 -27.36 -4.73 -9.65
CA LEU A 296 -27.93 -3.86 -8.61
C LEU A 296 -26.82 -3.48 -7.61
N PRO A 297 -26.51 -2.18 -7.41
CA PRO A 297 -25.41 -1.77 -6.54
C PRO A 297 -25.83 -1.61 -5.07
N THR A 298 -24.85 -1.63 -4.17
CA THR A 298 -25.03 -1.59 -2.70
C THR A 298 -25.90 -0.44 -2.20
N TRP A 299 -25.85 0.75 -2.81
CA TRP A 299 -26.67 1.91 -2.40
C TRP A 299 -28.14 1.82 -2.85
N GLU A 300 -28.51 0.89 -3.73
CA GLU A 300 -29.89 0.66 -4.21
C GLU A 300 -30.56 -0.56 -3.54
N VAL A 301 -29.81 -1.37 -2.78
CA VAL A 301 -30.36 -2.46 -1.97
C VAL A 301 -30.93 -1.88 -0.66
N PRO A 302 -32.25 -1.92 -0.42
CA PRO A 302 -32.91 -1.11 0.63
C PRO A 302 -32.32 -1.22 2.03
N SER A 303 -31.98 -2.42 2.50
CA SER A 303 -31.40 -2.64 3.83
C SER A 303 -29.93 -2.21 3.94
N LEU A 304 -29.25 -1.95 2.82
CA LEU A 304 -27.85 -1.50 2.76
C LEU A 304 -27.73 0.01 2.47
N THR A 305 -28.73 0.61 1.81
CA THR A 305 -28.76 2.03 1.46
C THR A 305 -28.50 2.95 2.67
N HIS A 306 -29.10 2.67 3.83
CA HIS A 306 -28.92 3.53 5.00
C HIS A 306 -27.51 3.42 5.61
N PRO A 307 -26.97 2.23 5.96
CA PRO A 307 -25.57 2.09 6.38
C PRO A 307 -24.57 2.70 5.39
N TYR A 308 -24.69 2.38 4.10
CA TYR A 308 -23.72 2.82 3.10
C TYR A 308 -23.81 4.34 2.85
N THR A 309 -24.99 4.83 2.46
CA THR A 309 -25.16 6.22 1.97
C THR A 309 -25.31 7.24 3.10
N ALA A 310 -25.92 6.89 4.23
CA ALA A 310 -26.22 7.83 5.31
C ALA A 310 -25.24 7.74 6.50
N LEU A 311 -24.69 6.56 6.80
CA LEU A 311 -23.69 6.38 7.86
C LEU A 311 -22.25 6.36 7.33
N GLY A 312 -22.06 6.29 6.01
CA GLY A 312 -20.74 6.27 5.38
C GLY A 312 -19.98 4.96 5.54
N ASN A 313 -20.68 3.85 5.85
CA ASN A 313 -20.04 2.54 5.96
C ASN A 313 -19.55 2.03 4.60
N THR A 314 -18.46 1.26 4.66
CA THR A 314 -17.96 0.47 3.53
C THR A 314 -19.03 -0.54 3.06
N MET A 315 -18.98 -0.99 1.81
CA MET A 315 -19.89 -2.04 1.32
C MET A 315 -19.80 -3.30 2.19
N LYS A 316 -18.57 -3.63 2.62
CA LYS A 316 -18.29 -4.71 3.57
C LYS A 316 -19.02 -4.53 4.91
N GLU A 317 -18.94 -3.35 5.51
CA GLU A 317 -19.59 -3.07 6.80
C GLU A 317 -21.11 -3.00 6.67
N ALA A 318 -21.65 -2.45 5.58
CA ALA A 318 -23.09 -2.45 5.31
C ALA A 318 -23.63 -3.89 5.23
N PHE A 319 -22.93 -4.78 4.52
CA PHE A 319 -23.23 -6.21 4.50
C PHE A 319 -23.12 -6.85 5.90
N ASP A 320 -22.07 -6.57 6.66
CA ASP A 320 -21.89 -7.10 8.01
C ASP A 320 -22.97 -6.62 8.99
N ILE A 321 -23.49 -5.39 8.82
CA ILE A 321 -24.62 -4.86 9.58
C ILE A 321 -25.91 -5.62 9.23
N TYR A 322 -26.18 -5.83 7.94
CA TYR A 322 -27.33 -6.62 7.48
C TYR A 322 -27.28 -8.07 7.96
N ALA A 323 -26.15 -8.75 7.78
CA ALA A 323 -25.97 -10.13 8.20
C ALA A 323 -26.28 -10.31 9.70
N ARG A 324 -25.80 -9.39 10.55
CA ARG A 324 -26.12 -9.38 11.98
C ARG A 324 -27.59 -9.10 12.28
N SER A 325 -28.27 -8.22 11.53
CA SER A 325 -29.70 -7.95 11.76
C SER A 325 -30.60 -9.13 11.38
N VAL A 326 -30.15 -10.01 10.49
CA VAL A 326 -30.80 -11.31 10.19
C VAL A 326 -30.20 -12.50 10.97
N GLY A 327 -29.46 -12.23 12.06
CA GLY A 327 -28.99 -13.26 13.00
C GLY A 327 -27.81 -14.12 12.54
N LYS A 328 -26.98 -13.63 11.61
CA LYS A 328 -25.77 -14.31 11.11
C LYS A 328 -24.50 -13.62 11.60
N ASP A 329 -23.49 -14.41 11.96
CA ASP A 329 -22.12 -13.94 12.21
C ASP A 329 -21.24 -14.17 10.98
N THR A 330 -20.64 -13.10 10.47
CA THR A 330 -19.75 -13.11 9.30
C THR A 330 -18.28 -13.33 9.67
N THR A 331 -17.94 -13.46 10.96
CA THR A 331 -16.55 -13.60 11.43
C THR A 331 -15.84 -14.80 10.81
N LYS A 332 -16.46 -15.99 10.84
CA LYS A 332 -15.92 -17.17 10.14
C LYS A 332 -15.94 -17.00 8.62
N MET A 333 -17.00 -16.43 8.05
CA MET A 333 -17.12 -16.18 6.61
C MET A 333 -15.92 -15.36 6.09
N TRP A 334 -15.51 -14.29 6.77
CA TRP A 334 -14.35 -13.48 6.38
C TRP A 334 -12.99 -14.17 6.62
N GLN A 335 -12.91 -15.14 7.55
CA GLN A 335 -11.74 -16.00 7.70
C GLN A 335 -11.66 -17.01 6.53
N ASP A 336 -12.79 -17.60 6.15
CA ASP A 336 -12.90 -18.56 5.04
C ASP A 336 -12.64 -17.90 3.68
N VAL A 337 -13.07 -16.65 3.47
CA VAL A 337 -12.69 -15.84 2.29
C VAL A 337 -11.17 -15.69 2.19
N GLN A 338 -10.50 -15.39 3.31
CA GLN A 338 -9.03 -15.27 3.34
C GLN A 338 -8.36 -16.64 3.10
N ALA A 339 -8.85 -17.71 3.73
CA ALA A 339 -8.34 -19.06 3.54
C ALA A 339 -8.44 -19.54 2.09
N ALA A 340 -9.61 -19.39 1.46
CA ALA A 340 -9.86 -19.76 0.07
C ALA A 340 -8.91 -19.09 -0.92
N ILE A 341 -8.66 -17.79 -0.72
CA ILE A 341 -7.71 -17.04 -1.56
C ILE A 341 -6.27 -17.52 -1.30
N ALA A 342 -5.88 -17.68 -0.02
CA ALA A 342 -4.52 -18.10 0.34
C ALA A 342 -4.17 -19.50 -0.17
N GLU A 343 -5.09 -20.46 -0.07
CA GLU A 343 -4.92 -21.85 -0.51
C GLU A 343 -4.57 -21.92 -2.02
N ILE A 344 -5.21 -21.10 -2.86
CA ILE A 344 -4.93 -21.01 -4.29
C ILE A 344 -3.48 -20.56 -4.55
N PHE A 345 -2.98 -19.54 -3.85
CA PHE A 345 -1.60 -19.09 -4.04
C PHE A 345 -0.58 -20.15 -3.59
N ILE A 346 -0.85 -20.86 -2.48
CA ILE A 346 -0.01 -21.96 -1.99
C ILE A 346 -0.01 -23.13 -3.00
N MET A 347 -1.19 -23.55 -3.48
CA MET A 347 -1.33 -24.63 -4.48
C MET A 347 -0.58 -24.36 -5.79
N LYS A 348 -0.45 -23.09 -6.20
CA LYS A 348 0.16 -22.71 -7.50
C LYS A 348 1.59 -22.17 -7.37
N GLU A 349 2.11 -21.96 -6.15
CA GLU A 349 3.40 -21.31 -5.88
C GLU A 349 4.54 -21.89 -6.72
N SER A 350 4.75 -23.21 -6.66
CA SER A 350 5.86 -23.89 -7.33
C SER A 350 5.82 -23.74 -8.86
N ILE A 351 4.63 -23.89 -9.45
CA ILE A 351 4.40 -23.80 -10.89
C ILE A 351 4.64 -22.36 -11.39
N ILE A 352 4.27 -21.35 -10.59
CA ILE A 352 4.55 -19.95 -10.89
C ILE A 352 6.05 -19.66 -10.70
N ALA A 353 6.66 -20.09 -9.60
CA ALA A 353 8.08 -19.93 -9.31
C ALA A 353 8.98 -20.48 -10.43
N ASP A 354 8.59 -21.61 -11.03
CA ASP A 354 9.30 -22.21 -12.15
C ASP A 354 9.30 -21.33 -13.41
N LYS A 355 8.25 -20.53 -13.66
CA LYS A 355 8.24 -19.57 -14.78
C LYS A 355 9.24 -18.44 -14.57
N PHE A 356 9.56 -18.06 -13.33
CA PHE A 356 10.53 -17.01 -13.02
C PHE A 356 11.99 -17.41 -13.24
N LYS A 357 12.31 -18.71 -13.40
CA LYS A 357 13.66 -19.16 -13.77
C LYS A 357 14.16 -18.56 -15.10
N ALA A 358 13.26 -18.02 -15.93
CA ALA A 358 13.57 -17.34 -17.19
C ALA A 358 13.70 -15.79 -17.09
N TYR A 359 13.58 -15.21 -15.89
CA TYR A 359 13.59 -13.76 -15.65
C TYR A 359 14.69 -13.39 -14.64
N SER A 360 15.50 -12.36 -14.94
CA SER A 360 16.62 -11.99 -14.06
C SER A 360 16.21 -11.28 -12.77
N SER A 361 15.03 -10.65 -12.76
CA SER A 361 14.64 -9.64 -11.78
C SER A 361 13.17 -9.85 -11.34
N PRO A 362 12.84 -10.93 -10.58
CA PRO A 362 11.47 -11.26 -10.19
C PRO A 362 10.78 -10.20 -9.31
N GLU A 363 11.54 -9.38 -8.58
CA GLU A 363 11.05 -8.29 -7.73
C GLU A 363 10.47 -7.09 -8.51
N ASN A 364 10.73 -7.03 -9.81
CA ASN A 364 10.23 -5.98 -10.71
C ASN A 364 8.78 -6.21 -11.15
N PHE A 365 8.19 -7.34 -10.77
CA PHE A 365 6.80 -7.68 -11.09
C PHE A 365 5.94 -7.56 -9.84
N PHE A 366 4.66 -7.24 -10.05
CA PHE A 366 3.57 -7.40 -9.08
C PHE A 366 2.32 -7.78 -9.88
N GLU A 367 1.25 -8.23 -9.23
CA GLU A 367 -0.05 -8.46 -9.91
C GLU A 367 -1.19 -8.10 -8.97
N MET A 368 -2.17 -7.35 -9.47
CA MET A 368 -3.45 -7.14 -8.79
C MET A 368 -4.54 -7.95 -9.48
N MET A 369 -5.21 -8.79 -8.69
CA MET A 369 -6.38 -9.57 -9.09
C MET A 369 -7.62 -9.10 -8.32
N ARG A 370 -8.80 -9.41 -8.83
CA ARG A 370 -10.03 -9.46 -8.02
C ARG A 370 -10.51 -10.91 -7.95
N PHE A 371 -10.61 -11.46 -6.75
CA PHE A 371 -11.19 -12.79 -6.51
C PHE A 371 -12.70 -12.61 -6.33
N ASP A 372 -13.49 -13.34 -7.12
CA ASP A 372 -14.95 -13.27 -7.11
C ASP A 372 -15.48 -14.50 -6.35
N LEU A 373 -16.11 -14.28 -5.19
CA LEU A 373 -16.64 -15.32 -4.30
C LEU A 373 -18.15 -15.19 -4.10
N ILE A 374 -18.81 -16.30 -3.75
CA ILE A 374 -20.20 -16.34 -3.28
C ILE A 374 -20.28 -17.09 -1.95
N VAL A 375 -21.38 -16.88 -1.21
CA VAL A 375 -21.68 -17.60 0.03
C VAL A 375 -23.05 -18.27 -0.03
N ASP A 376 -23.18 -19.45 0.58
CA ASP A 376 -24.48 -20.12 0.74
C ASP A 376 -25.29 -19.58 1.94
N GLU A 377 -26.52 -20.05 2.10
CA GLU A 377 -27.46 -19.72 3.18
C GLU A 377 -26.87 -19.86 4.61
N ASN A 378 -25.80 -20.65 4.76
CA ASN A 378 -25.08 -20.90 6.02
C ASN A 378 -23.78 -20.09 6.14
N LEU A 379 -23.55 -19.15 5.22
CA LEU A 379 -22.33 -18.36 5.04
C LEU A 379 -21.07 -19.19 4.74
N LYS A 380 -21.20 -20.43 4.24
CA LYS A 380 -20.03 -21.14 3.70
C LYS A 380 -19.58 -20.48 2.39
N VAL A 381 -18.28 -20.26 2.28
CA VAL A 381 -17.63 -19.54 1.16
C VAL A 381 -17.35 -20.47 -0.02
N TYR A 382 -17.58 -19.96 -1.23
CA TYR A 382 -17.26 -20.58 -2.50
C TYR A 382 -16.57 -19.57 -3.43
N LEU A 383 -15.30 -19.79 -3.74
CA LEU A 383 -14.54 -19.06 -4.76
C LEU A 383 -14.97 -19.51 -6.16
N LEU A 384 -15.28 -18.54 -7.04
CA LEU A 384 -15.79 -18.79 -8.39
C LEU A 384 -14.73 -18.55 -9.48
N GLU A 385 -13.99 -17.45 -9.38
CA GLU A 385 -12.93 -17.08 -10.33
C GLU A 385 -11.97 -16.01 -9.75
N ALA A 386 -10.80 -15.84 -10.39
CA ALA A 386 -9.84 -14.79 -10.09
C ALA A 386 -9.57 -13.97 -11.36
N ASN A 387 -10.05 -12.73 -11.37
CA ASN A 387 -9.97 -11.83 -12.51
C ASN A 387 -8.65 -11.05 -12.51
N MET A 388 -7.80 -11.35 -13.50
CA MET A 388 -6.58 -10.61 -13.84
C MET A 388 -6.95 -9.24 -14.42
N GLY A 389 -6.24 -8.17 -14.04
CA GLY A 389 -6.52 -6.82 -14.56
C GLY A 389 -7.98 -6.40 -14.40
N PRO A 390 -8.55 -6.45 -13.17
CA PRO A 390 -9.99 -6.32 -12.95
C PRO A 390 -10.56 -4.99 -13.45
N ASN A 391 -11.84 -4.97 -13.80
CA ASN A 391 -12.51 -3.75 -14.26
C ASN A 391 -12.55 -2.69 -13.14
N LEU A 392 -11.91 -1.55 -13.39
CA LEU A 392 -11.86 -0.37 -12.51
C LEU A 392 -12.60 0.84 -13.12
N SER A 393 -13.46 0.64 -14.11
CA SER A 393 -14.23 1.73 -14.72
C SER A 393 -15.43 2.11 -13.86
N SER A 394 -15.47 3.34 -13.35
CA SER A 394 -16.67 3.89 -12.69
C SER A 394 -17.72 4.44 -13.66
N LYS A 395 -17.52 4.32 -14.99
CA LYS A 395 -18.39 4.96 -15.99
C LYS A 395 -19.87 4.57 -15.86
N HIS A 396 -20.15 3.31 -15.52
CA HIS A 396 -21.50 2.79 -15.33
C HIS A 396 -22.01 3.02 -13.89
N PHE A 397 -21.12 2.88 -12.91
CA PHE A 397 -21.40 3.13 -11.49
C PHE A 397 -20.42 4.17 -10.91
N PRO A 398 -20.73 5.48 -11.01
CA PRO A 398 -19.85 6.55 -10.56
C PRO A 398 -19.39 6.46 -9.09
N PRO A 399 -20.22 6.04 -8.10
CA PRO A 399 -19.79 5.97 -6.70
C PRO A 399 -18.58 5.05 -6.46
N ASN A 400 -18.40 4.00 -7.28
CA ASN A 400 -17.25 3.10 -7.15
C ASN A 400 -15.89 3.77 -7.47
N GLN A 401 -15.88 5.00 -8.00
CA GLN A 401 -14.65 5.76 -8.24
C GLN A 401 -13.74 5.82 -7.01
N LEU A 402 -14.31 6.07 -5.82
CA LEU A 402 -13.50 6.21 -4.60
C LEU A 402 -12.83 4.88 -4.24
N LEU A 403 -13.57 3.77 -4.28
CA LEU A 403 -13.04 2.42 -4.06
C LEU A 403 -11.89 2.10 -5.01
N TYR A 404 -12.08 2.33 -6.32
CA TYR A 404 -11.05 2.02 -7.31
C TYR A 404 -9.80 2.92 -7.15
N GLU A 405 -9.97 4.20 -6.83
CA GLU A 405 -8.85 5.12 -6.62
C GLU A 405 -8.09 4.83 -5.31
N GLN A 406 -8.78 4.43 -4.24
CA GLN A 406 -8.16 4.00 -2.98
C GLN A 406 -7.40 2.68 -3.14
N VAL A 407 -7.99 1.68 -3.81
CA VAL A 407 -7.31 0.40 -4.12
C VAL A 407 -6.03 0.66 -4.92
N LEU A 408 -6.09 1.50 -5.95
CA LEU A 408 -4.93 1.86 -6.76
C LEU A 408 -3.86 2.64 -5.97
N TYR A 409 -4.25 3.60 -5.14
CA TYR A 409 -3.31 4.37 -4.33
C TYR A 409 -2.55 3.48 -3.33
N ASN A 410 -3.29 2.62 -2.61
CA ASN A 410 -2.71 1.65 -1.68
C ASN A 410 -1.83 0.62 -2.42
N LEU A 411 -2.23 0.17 -3.62
CA LEU A 411 -1.44 -0.73 -4.47
C LEU A 411 -0.11 -0.10 -4.84
N PHE A 412 -0.12 1.14 -5.32
CA PHE A 412 1.11 1.83 -5.72
C PHE A 412 2.03 2.10 -4.52
N SER A 413 1.47 2.39 -3.34
CA SER A 413 2.24 2.53 -2.09
C SER A 413 2.94 1.21 -1.71
N LEU A 414 2.17 0.12 -1.62
CA LEU A 414 2.64 -1.23 -1.27
C LEU A 414 3.73 -1.75 -2.23
N THR A 415 3.51 -1.60 -3.53
CA THR A 415 4.40 -2.11 -4.60
C THR A 415 5.65 -1.27 -4.84
N GLY A 416 5.82 -0.14 -4.12
CA GLY A 416 6.94 0.77 -4.31
C GLY A 416 6.86 1.65 -5.57
N VAL A 417 5.68 1.77 -6.18
CA VAL A 417 5.42 2.68 -7.31
C VAL A 417 5.24 4.11 -6.80
N ALA A 418 4.32 4.33 -5.85
CA ALA A 418 4.06 5.67 -5.26
C ALA A 418 5.05 6.06 -4.16
N GLN A 419 6.00 5.19 -3.80
CA GLN A 419 7.13 5.56 -2.95
C GLN A 419 8.00 6.56 -3.73
N ALA A 420 8.26 7.74 -3.13
CA ALA A 420 9.11 8.75 -3.74
C ALA A 420 10.50 8.16 -4.01
N LYS A 421 10.80 7.88 -5.27
CA LYS A 421 12.13 7.41 -5.69
C LYS A 421 13.11 8.53 -5.36
N ILE A 422 13.90 8.36 -4.30
CA ILE A 422 14.84 9.36 -3.82
C ILE A 422 15.62 9.90 -5.03
N THR A 423 15.43 11.19 -5.30
CA THR A 423 15.72 11.78 -6.60
C THR A 423 17.22 11.72 -6.83
N ARG A 424 17.67 10.77 -7.65
CA ARG A 424 19.08 10.62 -8.01
C ARG A 424 19.49 11.81 -8.89
N THR A 425 19.91 12.91 -8.29
CA THR A 425 20.62 13.95 -9.02
C THR A 425 21.98 13.41 -9.44
N ALA A 426 22.63 14.06 -10.41
CA ALA A 426 23.94 13.60 -10.89
C ALA A 426 25.05 13.69 -9.82
N ALA A 427 24.80 14.41 -8.70
CA ALA A 427 25.71 14.57 -7.58
C ALA A 427 25.63 13.41 -6.56
N ASP A 428 24.48 12.75 -6.41
CA ASP A 428 24.15 11.87 -5.26
C ASP A 428 24.77 10.46 -5.34
N LYS A 429 25.94 10.34 -5.96
CA LYS A 429 26.63 9.06 -6.20
C LYS A 429 27.12 8.35 -4.93
N GLY A 430 26.97 8.98 -3.76
CA GLY A 430 27.18 8.36 -2.45
C GLY A 430 25.92 8.22 -1.58
N ASP A 431 24.88 9.03 -1.81
CA ASP A 431 23.76 9.16 -0.85
C ASP A 431 22.69 8.07 -1.01
N SER A 432 22.62 7.42 -2.18
CA SER A 432 21.56 6.42 -2.45
C SER A 432 21.49 5.29 -1.42
N LYS A 433 22.63 4.91 -0.81
CA LYS A 433 22.65 3.87 0.23
C LYS A 433 22.06 4.36 1.56
N ALA A 434 22.36 5.60 1.95
CA ALA A 434 21.80 6.21 3.16
C ALA A 434 20.28 6.40 3.02
N ALA A 435 19.82 6.85 1.85
CA ALA A 435 18.41 7.01 1.56
C ALA A 435 17.63 5.67 1.42
N GLU A 436 18.26 4.60 0.95
CA GLU A 436 17.71 3.23 1.06
C GLU A 436 17.59 2.79 2.54
N ASP A 437 18.64 3.00 3.34
CA ASP A 437 18.68 2.60 4.76
C ASP A 437 17.78 3.47 5.65
N MET A 438 17.38 4.66 5.18
CA MET A 438 16.33 5.49 5.79
C MET A 438 14.96 4.80 5.75
N LEU A 439 14.63 4.14 4.63
CA LEU A 439 13.36 3.41 4.46
C LEU A 439 13.41 2.03 5.13
N SER A 440 14.53 1.31 4.97
CA SER A 440 14.68 -0.06 5.45
C SER A 440 16.15 -0.43 5.59
N ALA A 441 16.65 -0.57 6.83
CA ALA A 441 18.02 -0.98 7.14
C ALA A 441 18.09 -2.29 7.92
N GLU A 442 19.29 -2.88 8.06
CA GLU A 442 19.49 -4.15 8.77
C GLU A 442 18.98 -4.15 10.22
N LYS A 443 19.01 -3.00 10.91
CA LYS A 443 18.48 -2.84 12.28
C LYS A 443 16.96 -3.09 12.35
N ASN A 444 16.24 -2.79 11.27
CA ASN A 444 14.78 -2.87 11.20
C ASN A 444 14.30 -4.33 11.06
N ILE A 445 15.08 -5.15 10.36
CA ILE A 445 14.81 -6.57 10.10
C ILE A 445 15.40 -7.51 11.17
N ALA A 446 16.11 -7.00 12.17
CA ALA A 446 16.68 -7.82 13.24
C ALA A 446 15.60 -8.44 14.14
N VAL A 447 15.72 -9.74 14.40
CA VAL A 447 14.80 -10.59 15.19
C VAL A 447 15.60 -11.60 16.03
N TYR A 448 14.95 -12.27 16.99
CA TYR A 448 15.52 -13.38 17.77
C TYR A 448 16.85 -13.05 18.48
N GLY A 449 16.91 -11.90 19.17
CA GLY A 449 18.15 -11.38 19.76
C GLY A 449 18.77 -12.28 20.84
N ASP A 450 17.96 -13.02 21.61
CA ASP A 450 18.42 -13.94 22.64
C ASP A 450 18.99 -15.23 22.03
N GLU A 451 18.37 -15.75 20.98
CA GLU A 451 18.85 -16.89 20.20
C GLU A 451 20.14 -16.51 19.44
N CYS A 452 20.18 -15.33 18.83
CA CYS A 452 21.32 -14.83 18.08
C CYS A 452 22.56 -14.57 18.95
N ARG A 453 22.40 -14.21 20.24
CA ARG A 453 23.52 -14.06 21.19
C ARG A 453 23.90 -15.36 21.91
N THR A 454 23.09 -16.43 21.80
CA THR A 454 23.33 -17.72 22.48
C THR A 454 23.42 -18.87 21.48
N LEU A 455 22.29 -19.50 21.14
CA LEU A 455 22.16 -20.69 20.28
C LEU A 455 22.92 -20.59 18.96
N CYS A 456 22.88 -19.41 18.33
CA CYS A 456 23.37 -19.19 16.98
C CYS A 456 24.77 -18.55 16.92
N LYS A 457 25.42 -18.35 18.07
CA LYS A 457 26.66 -17.58 18.19
C LYS A 457 27.80 -18.17 17.35
N ASP A 458 27.95 -19.49 17.37
CA ASP A 458 29.11 -20.19 16.82
C ASP A 458 28.79 -20.96 15.51
N SER A 459 27.52 -21.03 15.09
CA SER A 459 27.12 -21.60 13.78
C SER A 459 25.71 -21.16 13.34
N CYS A 460 25.58 -20.83 12.05
CA CYS A 460 24.32 -20.46 11.40
C CYS A 460 23.41 -21.66 11.09
N GLU A 461 23.91 -22.90 11.16
CA GLU A 461 23.19 -24.12 10.74
C GLU A 461 22.49 -24.85 11.90
N VAL A 462 22.64 -24.37 13.14
CA VAL A 462 22.04 -24.98 14.36
C VAL A 462 20.51 -24.96 14.34
N SER A 463 19.92 -23.95 13.69
CA SER A 463 18.47 -23.80 13.53
C SER A 463 18.16 -22.88 12.35
N ASP A 464 17.02 -23.05 11.69
CA ASP A 464 16.54 -22.09 10.68
C ASP A 464 16.33 -20.68 11.28
N LEU A 465 16.13 -20.56 12.60
CA LEU A 465 16.15 -19.25 13.29
C LEU A 465 17.51 -18.56 13.18
N CYS A 466 18.62 -19.31 13.22
CA CYS A 466 19.96 -18.75 13.16
C CYS A 466 20.26 -18.10 11.80
N ARG A 467 19.62 -18.57 10.72
CA ARG A 467 19.69 -17.96 9.38
C ARG A 467 19.09 -16.54 9.33
N LEU A 468 18.30 -16.13 10.33
CA LEU A 468 17.75 -14.76 10.46
C LEU A 468 18.66 -13.82 11.25
N CYS A 469 19.67 -14.34 11.97
CA CYS A 469 20.64 -13.51 12.68
C CYS A 469 21.51 -12.74 11.69
N LYS A 470 21.79 -11.46 11.97
CA LYS A 470 22.55 -10.56 11.07
C LYS A 470 23.81 -11.18 10.44
N PRO A 471 24.70 -11.88 11.18
CA PRO A 471 25.90 -12.51 10.59
C PRO A 471 25.60 -13.63 9.57
N CYS A 472 24.42 -14.23 9.63
CA CYS A 472 23.98 -15.37 8.82
C CYS A 472 23.06 -14.98 7.65
N LEU A 473 22.67 -13.69 7.53
CA LEU A 473 21.78 -13.22 6.47
C LEU A 473 22.45 -13.28 5.10
N THR A 474 22.01 -14.21 4.25
CA THR A 474 22.41 -14.21 2.83
C THR A 474 21.94 -12.92 2.13
N ALA A 475 22.67 -12.47 1.10
CA ALA A 475 22.32 -11.24 0.37
C ALA A 475 20.89 -11.27 -0.23
N LYS A 476 20.43 -12.45 -0.71
CA LYS A 476 19.03 -12.62 -1.15
C LYS A 476 18.06 -12.43 0.01
N LEU A 477 18.28 -13.14 1.13
CA LEU A 477 17.40 -13.07 2.30
C LEU A 477 17.35 -11.64 2.87
N LYS A 478 18.49 -10.97 3.03
CA LYS A 478 18.57 -9.56 3.41
C LYS A 478 17.68 -8.69 2.51
N LYS A 479 17.84 -8.75 1.18
CA LYS A 479 17.00 -8.00 0.24
C LYS A 479 15.50 -8.31 0.41
N THR A 480 15.14 -9.58 0.55
CA THR A 480 13.77 -10.04 0.78
C THR A 480 13.16 -9.49 2.08
N LEU A 481 13.91 -9.51 3.20
CA LEU A 481 13.42 -9.00 4.49
C LEU A 481 13.33 -7.48 4.50
N LEU A 482 14.29 -6.77 3.88
CA LEU A 482 14.24 -5.31 3.74
C LEU A 482 13.03 -4.85 2.90
N ALA A 483 12.70 -5.60 1.84
CA ALA A 483 11.50 -5.37 1.04
C ALA A 483 10.22 -5.66 1.85
N ALA A 484 10.13 -6.80 2.53
CA ALA A 484 8.99 -7.15 3.39
C ALA A 484 8.75 -6.14 4.54
N TYR A 485 9.81 -5.52 5.05
CA TYR A 485 9.73 -4.42 6.00
C TYR A 485 9.19 -3.12 5.36
N SER A 486 9.65 -2.77 4.15
CA SER A 486 9.11 -1.61 3.42
C SER A 486 7.64 -1.81 3.02
N GLU A 487 7.27 -2.97 2.51
CA GLU A 487 5.88 -3.35 2.21
C GLU A 487 4.99 -3.19 3.43
N PHE A 488 5.46 -3.62 4.62
CA PHE A 488 4.73 -3.45 5.86
C PHE A 488 4.45 -1.97 6.20
N LEU A 489 5.45 -1.09 6.05
CA LEU A 489 5.27 0.35 6.28
C LEU A 489 4.29 0.98 5.26
N HIS A 490 4.35 0.54 4.01
CA HIS A 490 3.64 1.17 2.90
C HIS A 490 2.31 0.49 2.53
N ARG A 491 1.87 -0.54 3.26
CA ARG A 491 0.67 -1.34 2.94
C ARG A 491 -0.65 -0.57 2.96
N GLY A 492 -0.74 0.52 3.73
CA GLY A 492 -1.98 1.26 3.93
C GLY A 492 -3.11 0.34 4.40
N ASP A 493 -4.16 0.17 3.59
CA ASP A 493 -5.29 -0.74 3.86
C ASP A 493 -5.14 -2.17 3.32
N PHE A 494 -4.02 -2.52 2.69
CA PHE A 494 -3.68 -3.93 2.47
C PHE A 494 -3.31 -4.63 3.78
N ARG A 495 -3.82 -5.86 3.98
CA ARG A 495 -3.45 -6.74 5.10
C ARG A 495 -2.80 -8.01 4.57
N ARG A 496 -1.89 -8.57 5.35
CA ARG A 496 -1.00 -9.65 4.92
C ARG A 496 -1.78 -10.98 4.90
N LEU A 497 -1.85 -11.61 3.74
CA LEU A 497 -2.53 -12.89 3.55
C LEU A 497 -1.54 -14.06 3.61
N ILE A 498 -0.38 -13.91 2.96
CA ILE A 498 0.74 -14.86 3.02
C ILE A 498 2.04 -14.07 3.22
N PRO A 499 2.89 -14.43 4.22
CA PRO A 499 2.61 -15.33 5.34
C PRO A 499 1.35 -14.91 6.12
N PRO A 500 0.58 -15.83 6.72
CA PRO A 500 -0.68 -15.48 7.38
C PRO A 500 -0.45 -14.62 8.64
N PRO A 501 -1.50 -13.97 9.16
CA PRO A 501 -1.44 -13.29 10.45
C PRO A 501 -0.85 -14.19 11.55
N MET A 502 0.03 -13.59 12.36
CA MET A 502 0.75 -14.28 13.42
C MET A 502 0.05 -14.05 14.76
N VAL A 503 0.38 -14.89 15.75
CA VAL A 503 -0.04 -14.70 17.15
C VAL A 503 1.24 -14.65 17.98
N PRO A 504 1.42 -13.71 18.94
CA PRO A 504 2.62 -13.66 19.77
C PRO A 504 2.86 -15.00 20.46
N ASN A 505 3.99 -15.65 20.16
CA ASN A 505 4.30 -16.99 20.61
C ASN A 505 5.81 -17.15 20.80
N LYS A 506 6.22 -17.61 22.00
CA LYS A 506 7.62 -17.82 22.38
C LYS A 506 8.03 -19.30 22.43
N ASP A 507 7.15 -20.23 22.07
CA ASP A 507 7.51 -21.64 21.86
C ASP A 507 8.14 -21.83 20.48
N LEU A 508 9.48 -21.76 20.44
CA LEU A 508 10.27 -21.98 19.23
C LEU A 508 10.02 -23.35 18.59
N LYS A 509 9.68 -24.39 19.37
CA LYS A 509 9.46 -25.74 18.86
C LYS A 509 8.11 -25.82 18.15
N ALA A 510 7.04 -25.32 18.77
CA ALA A 510 5.73 -25.23 18.14
C ALA A 510 5.75 -24.32 16.89
N LEU A 511 6.55 -23.25 16.92
CA LEU A 511 6.76 -22.38 15.75
C LEU A 511 7.45 -23.11 14.60
N LEU A 512 8.57 -23.79 14.85
CA LEU A 512 9.30 -24.53 13.81
C LEU A 512 8.47 -25.68 13.22
N GLU A 513 7.71 -26.39 14.05
CA GLU A 513 6.79 -27.45 13.61
C GLU A 513 5.70 -26.91 12.68
N LYS A 514 5.10 -25.75 12.99
CA LYS A 514 4.06 -25.09 12.18
C LYS A 514 4.54 -24.70 10.77
N VAL A 515 5.86 -24.53 10.56
CA VAL A 515 6.45 -24.08 9.29
C VAL A 515 7.32 -25.15 8.61
N LYS A 516 7.33 -26.39 9.11
CA LYS A 516 8.26 -27.44 8.66
C LYS A 516 8.10 -27.79 7.17
N ASP A 517 6.86 -27.82 6.68
CA ASP A 517 6.48 -28.24 5.32
C ASP A 517 6.62 -27.11 4.27
N LEU A 518 7.02 -25.91 4.70
CA LEU A 518 7.23 -24.76 3.83
C LEU A 518 8.61 -24.80 3.16
N SER A 519 8.69 -24.25 1.94
CA SER A 519 9.99 -23.98 1.28
C SER A 519 10.89 -23.13 2.18
N LEU A 520 12.21 -23.32 2.15
CA LEU A 520 13.14 -22.65 3.07
C LEU A 520 12.96 -21.12 3.08
N ASN A 521 12.74 -20.49 1.92
CA ASN A 521 12.51 -19.05 1.85
C ASN A 521 11.19 -18.64 2.51
N ASN A 522 10.11 -19.40 2.29
CA ASN A 522 8.82 -19.17 2.95
C ASN A 522 8.93 -19.36 4.46
N LYS A 523 9.59 -20.44 4.90
CA LYS A 523 9.85 -20.75 6.30
C LYS A 523 10.56 -19.60 7.00
N LEU A 524 11.65 -19.10 6.40
CA LEU A 524 12.42 -17.98 6.94
C LEU A 524 11.61 -16.68 6.98
N LEU A 525 10.76 -16.41 5.97
CA LEU A 525 9.88 -15.25 6.00
C LEU A 525 8.77 -15.38 7.07
N HIS A 526 8.20 -16.57 7.28
CA HIS A 526 7.22 -16.83 8.35
C HIS A 526 7.87 -16.65 9.72
N LEU A 527 9.03 -17.26 9.96
CA LEU A 527 9.79 -17.10 11.20
C LEU A 527 10.18 -15.64 11.43
N TRP A 528 10.55 -14.90 10.39
CA TRP A 528 10.83 -13.47 10.50
C TRP A 528 9.60 -12.65 10.93
N TYR A 529 8.45 -12.79 10.26
CA TYR A 529 7.22 -12.10 10.67
C TYR A 529 6.76 -12.49 12.07
N GLN A 530 6.95 -13.75 12.49
CA GLN A 530 6.71 -14.16 13.87
C GLN A 530 7.67 -13.48 14.85
N GLY A 531 8.96 -13.35 14.50
CA GLY A 531 9.96 -12.63 15.28
C GLY A 531 9.61 -11.15 15.43
N LYS A 532 9.08 -10.52 14.36
CA LYS A 532 8.54 -9.16 14.42
C LYS A 532 7.28 -9.05 15.28
N CYS A 533 6.31 -9.95 15.12
CA CYS A 533 5.08 -10.03 15.94
C CYS A 533 5.37 -10.27 17.44
N ASN A 534 6.48 -10.97 17.76
CA ASN A 534 6.96 -11.17 19.12
C ASN A 534 7.67 -9.94 19.72
N GLN A 535 8.13 -8.99 18.89
CA GLN A 535 8.70 -7.71 19.31
C GLN A 535 7.61 -6.63 19.48
N ASP A 536 6.66 -6.59 18.55
CA ASP A 536 5.62 -5.58 18.42
C ASP A 536 4.37 -6.20 17.79
N SER A 537 3.22 -6.10 18.49
CA SER A 537 1.97 -6.73 18.07
C SER A 537 1.38 -6.16 16.77
N ILE A 538 1.80 -4.96 16.34
CA ILE A 538 1.37 -4.37 15.06
C ILE A 538 1.89 -5.21 13.87
N TRP A 539 2.98 -5.98 14.06
CA TRP A 539 3.52 -6.89 13.04
C TRP A 539 2.76 -8.20 12.90
N CYS A 540 1.84 -8.49 13.81
CA CYS A 540 1.04 -9.70 13.75
C CYS A 540 0.02 -9.70 12.59
N SER A 541 -0.43 -8.53 12.11
CA SER A 541 -1.49 -8.38 11.06
C SER A 541 -1.04 -7.70 9.76
#